data_AF-A0A9Q1RVI1-F1
#
_entry.id   AF-A0A9Q1RVI1-F1
#
_cell.length_a   1.000
_cell.length_b   1.000
_cell.length_c   1.000
_cell.angle_alpha   90.00
_cell.angle_beta   90.00
_cell.angle_gamma   90.00
#
_symmetry.space_group_name_H-M   'P 1'
#
loop_
_entity.id
_entity.type
_entity.pdbx_description
1 polymer ?
#
loop_
_entity_poly.entity_id
_entity_poly.type
_entity_poly.pdbx_seq_one_letter_code
_entity_poly.pdbx_strand_id
1 'polypeptide(L)'
;MKAFTRDLRKHFKGLDDIYVWHALCGAWGGVRPGTTHLNSKIIPCELSRGLGGTMDDLAVVKIVEGGIGLVHPDQTDDFYDSMHSYLSKVGITGVKVDVIHTLEYVSEEYGGRVELAKKYYNGYQNP
;
A
#
# COMPACT_ATOMS: atom_id res chain seq x y z
N MET A 1 -1.74 -12.41 -14.47
CA MET A 1 -0.41 -11.78 -14.34
C MET A 1 0.75 -12.70 -14.76
N LYS A 2 0.87 -13.93 -14.25
CA LYS A 2 2.00 -14.83 -14.58
C LYS A 2 2.23 -15.10 -16.07
N ALA A 3 1.17 -15.27 -16.86
CA ALA A 3 1.30 -15.44 -18.31
C ALA A 3 1.87 -14.17 -18.97
N PHE A 4 1.38 -12.99 -18.54
CA PHE A 4 1.80 -11.70 -19.06
C PHE A 4 3.28 -11.42 -18.79
N THR A 5 3.76 -11.60 -17.56
CA THR A 5 5.18 -11.39 -17.21
C THR A 5 6.11 -12.35 -17.96
N ARG A 6 5.69 -13.61 -18.15
CA ARG A 6 6.40 -14.57 -18.99
C ARG A 6 6.47 -14.10 -20.45
N ASP A 7 5.36 -13.62 -20.99
CA ASP A 7 5.29 -13.22 -22.39
C ASP A 7 6.08 -11.92 -22.64
N LEU A 8 6.14 -10.99 -21.68
CA LEU A 8 7.06 -9.84 -21.70
C LEU A 8 8.52 -10.28 -21.84
N ARG A 9 8.98 -11.22 -21.01
CA ARG A 9 10.36 -11.74 -21.07
C ARG A 9 10.67 -12.51 -22.36
N LYS A 10 9.65 -13.15 -22.95
CA LYS A 10 9.81 -13.79 -24.27
C LYS A 10 10.00 -12.76 -25.37
N HIS A 11 9.22 -11.67 -25.34
CA HIS A 11 9.21 -10.63 -26.35
C HIS A 11 10.45 -9.72 -26.25
N PHE A 12 10.72 -9.19 -25.06
CA PHE A 12 11.84 -8.29 -24.81
C PHE A 12 13.07 -9.09 -24.35
N LYS A 13 13.96 -9.42 -25.29
CA LYS A 13 15.23 -10.10 -24.98
C LYS A 13 16.10 -9.21 -24.10
N GLY A 14 16.57 -9.74 -22.97
CA GLY A 14 17.33 -8.97 -21.97
C GLY A 14 16.47 -8.24 -20.93
N LEU A 15 15.15 -8.51 -20.87
CA LEU A 15 14.32 -8.00 -19.77
C LEU A 15 14.55 -8.83 -18.50
N ASP A 16 15.37 -8.28 -17.61
CA ASP A 16 15.72 -8.89 -16.31
C ASP A 16 14.66 -8.59 -15.24
N ASP A 17 14.14 -7.37 -15.24
CA ASP A 17 13.29 -6.88 -14.16
C ASP A 17 11.91 -6.41 -14.62
N ILE A 18 10.90 -6.70 -13.81
CA ILE A 18 9.53 -6.19 -13.99
C ILE A 18 9.08 -5.62 -12.66
N TYR A 19 8.86 -4.31 -12.63
CA TYR A 19 8.43 -3.59 -11.45
C TYR A 19 6.94 -3.29 -11.53
N VAL A 20 6.27 -3.30 -10.39
CA VAL A 20 4.88 -2.82 -10.26
C VAL A 20 4.79 -1.74 -9.20
N TRP A 21 3.64 -1.09 -9.11
CA TRP A 21 3.37 -0.04 -8.16
C TRP A 21 2.23 -0.44 -7.23
N HIS A 22 2.32 -0.04 -5.96
CA HIS A 22 1.18 -0.06 -5.03
C HIS A 22 1.29 1.09 -4.02
N ALA A 23 0.18 1.43 -3.36
CA ALA A 23 0.18 2.34 -2.23
C ALA A 23 0.67 1.62 -0.97
N LEU A 24 1.21 2.35 0.01
CA LEU A 24 1.73 1.75 1.24
C LEU A 24 0.71 0.85 1.96
N CYS A 25 -0.54 1.32 2.09
CA CYS A 25 -1.61 0.57 2.73
C CYS A 25 -2.29 -0.48 1.82
N GLY A 26 -1.78 -0.69 0.60
CA GLY A 26 -2.32 -1.62 -0.41
C GLY A 26 -2.68 -0.91 -1.72
N ALA A 27 -3.95 -0.85 -2.07
CA ALA A 27 -4.43 0.05 -3.11
C ALA A 27 -4.74 1.44 -2.52
N TRP A 28 -5.23 2.37 -3.34
CA TRP A 28 -5.61 3.72 -2.91
C TRP A 28 -6.50 3.76 -1.65
N GLY A 29 -7.47 2.83 -1.53
CA GLY A 29 -8.36 2.71 -0.37
C GLY A 29 -7.94 1.67 0.67
N GLY A 30 -6.73 1.10 0.56
CA GLY A 30 -6.24 0.05 1.45
C GLY A 30 -6.92 -1.31 1.28
N VAL A 31 -7.06 -2.06 2.37
CA VAL A 31 -7.62 -3.42 2.41
C VAL A 31 -9.06 -3.39 2.93
N ARG A 32 -10.01 -3.92 2.14
CA ARG A 32 -11.42 -3.97 2.51
C ARG A 32 -11.66 -4.94 3.69
N PRO A 33 -12.28 -4.48 4.81
CA PRO A 33 -12.56 -5.35 5.95
C PRO A 33 -13.42 -6.56 5.59
N GLY A 34 -13.12 -7.70 6.21
CA GLY A 34 -13.89 -8.95 6.05
C GLY A 34 -13.72 -9.65 4.70
N THR A 35 -12.74 -9.26 3.88
CA THR A 35 -12.45 -9.91 2.58
C THR A 35 -11.18 -10.74 2.58
N THR A 36 -10.35 -10.62 3.61
CA THR A 36 -9.10 -11.36 3.78
C THR A 36 -8.97 -11.82 5.23
N HIS A 37 -7.87 -12.53 5.55
CA HIS A 37 -7.51 -12.93 6.92
C HIS A 37 -6.92 -11.78 7.75
N LEU A 38 -6.61 -10.64 7.12
CA LEU A 38 -6.02 -9.49 7.77
C LEU A 38 -7.11 -8.70 8.51
N ASN A 39 -6.80 -8.27 9.74
CA ASN A 39 -7.66 -7.35 10.47
C ASN A 39 -7.45 -5.94 9.91
N SER A 40 -8.39 -5.47 9.07
CA SER A 40 -8.42 -4.09 8.60
C SER A 40 -9.64 -3.32 9.09
N LYS A 41 -9.45 -2.02 9.32
CA LYS A 41 -10.50 -1.07 9.73
C LYS A 41 -10.50 0.08 8.74
N ILE A 42 -11.68 0.53 8.31
CA ILE A 42 -11.80 1.76 7.52
C ILE A 42 -11.61 2.93 8.49
N ILE A 43 -10.58 3.73 8.23
CA ILE A 43 -10.27 4.94 9.00
C ILE A 43 -10.61 6.14 8.12
N PRO A 44 -11.54 7.02 8.56
CA PRO A 44 -11.83 8.26 7.86
C PRO A 44 -10.56 9.12 7.74
N CYS A 45 -10.40 9.80 6.60
CA CYS A 45 -9.25 10.67 6.38
C CYS A 45 -9.68 12.13 6.39
N GLU A 46 -9.04 12.94 7.22
CA GLU A 46 -9.26 14.39 7.26
C GLU A 46 -8.11 15.13 6.58
N LEU A 47 -8.42 15.87 5.52
CA LEU A 47 -7.43 16.69 4.83
C LEU A 47 -7.00 17.87 5.70
N SER A 48 -5.70 17.98 5.98
CA SER A 48 -5.18 19.13 6.74
C SER A 48 -5.39 20.44 5.98
N ARG A 49 -5.66 21.54 6.70
CA ARG A 49 -5.83 22.88 6.09
C ARG A 49 -4.61 23.30 5.27
N GLY A 50 -3.41 22.93 5.71
CA GLY A 50 -2.17 23.22 4.97
C GLY A 50 -2.14 22.53 3.62
N LEU A 51 -2.47 21.24 3.56
CA LEU A 51 -2.47 20.49 2.30
C LEU A 51 -3.64 20.93 1.39
N GLY A 52 -4.82 21.13 1.95
CA GLY A 52 -5.99 21.65 1.22
C GLY A 52 -5.82 23.06 0.65
N GLY A 53 -4.85 23.83 1.16
CA GLY A 53 -4.49 25.14 0.61
C GLY A 53 -3.52 25.09 -0.57
N THR A 54 -3.07 23.91 -1.00
CA THR A 54 -2.07 23.78 -2.08
C THR A 54 -2.74 23.63 -3.45
N MET A 55 -3.20 22.43 -3.79
CA MET A 55 -3.90 22.15 -5.05
C MET A 55 -4.98 21.09 -4.82
N ASP A 56 -6.02 21.15 -5.66
CA ASP A 56 -7.01 20.08 -5.71
C ASP A 56 -6.39 18.82 -6.32
N ASP A 57 -6.45 17.72 -5.57
CA ASP A 57 -5.98 16.41 -6.01
C ASP A 57 -7.14 15.41 -5.95
N LEU A 58 -7.56 14.91 -7.12
CA LEU A 58 -8.65 13.95 -7.23
C LEU A 58 -8.38 12.65 -6.45
N ALA A 59 -7.13 12.21 -6.33
CA ALA A 59 -6.78 11.04 -5.55
C ALA A 59 -7.00 11.28 -4.06
N VAL A 60 -6.62 12.46 -3.56
CA VAL A 60 -6.87 12.88 -2.17
C VAL A 60 -8.37 13.01 -1.91
N VAL A 61 -9.12 13.63 -2.83
CA VAL A 61 -10.59 13.73 -2.72
C VAL A 61 -11.23 12.35 -2.56
N LYS A 62 -10.81 11.35 -3.36
CA LYS A 62 -11.35 9.99 -3.25
C LYS A 62 -10.91 9.25 -1.98
N ILE A 63 -9.70 9.51 -1.47
CA ILE A 63 -9.28 9.01 -0.16
C ILE A 63 -10.16 9.59 0.95
N VAL A 64 -10.44 10.89 0.93
CA VAL A 64 -11.29 11.54 1.94
C VAL A 64 -12.74 11.04 1.86
N GLU A 65 -13.28 10.86 0.66
CA GLU A 65 -14.64 10.30 0.47
C GLU A 65 -14.77 8.86 0.99
N GLY A 66 -13.76 8.02 0.76
CA GLY A 66 -13.83 6.58 1.03
C GLY A 66 -13.21 6.12 2.36
N GLY A 67 -12.30 6.91 2.92
CA GLY A 67 -11.39 6.48 3.98
C GLY A 67 -10.38 5.43 3.49
N ILE A 68 -9.54 4.96 4.42
CA ILE A 68 -8.51 3.95 4.14
C ILE A 68 -8.76 2.72 5.00
N GLY A 69 -8.84 1.55 4.36
CA GLY A 69 -8.79 0.25 5.03
C GLY A 69 -7.39 -0.03 5.55
N LEU A 70 -7.07 0.45 6.75
CA LEU A 70 -5.79 0.25 7.40
C LEU A 70 -5.72 -1.16 8.00
N VAL A 71 -4.72 -1.94 7.62
CA VAL A 71 -4.39 -3.20 8.28
C VAL A 71 -3.81 -2.91 9.66
N HIS A 72 -4.17 -3.70 10.67
CA HIS A 72 -3.65 -3.51 12.01
C HIS A 72 -2.11 -3.51 12.03
N PRO A 73 -1.44 -2.58 12.74
CA PRO A 73 0.03 -2.45 12.69
C PRO A 73 0.82 -3.68 13.14
N ASP A 74 0.18 -4.61 13.84
CA ASP A 74 0.78 -5.88 14.27
C ASP A 74 0.63 -7.02 13.24
N GLN A 75 0.01 -6.75 12.08
CA GLN A 75 -0.08 -7.69 10.94
C GLN A 75 0.55 -7.10 9.68
N THR A 76 1.43 -6.10 9.81
CA THR A 76 2.06 -5.45 8.64
C THR A 76 3.00 -6.39 7.90
N ASP A 77 3.68 -7.28 8.60
CA ASP A 77 4.50 -8.36 8.05
C ASP A 77 3.68 -9.32 7.18
N ASP A 78 2.62 -9.91 7.73
CA ASP A 78 1.72 -10.83 7.01
C ASP A 78 1.06 -10.13 5.80
N PHE A 79 0.71 -8.86 5.96
CA PHE A 79 0.16 -8.06 4.87
C PHE A 79 1.13 -7.91 3.69
N TYR A 80 2.39 -7.53 3.94
CA TYR A 80 3.38 -7.38 2.88
C TYR A 80 3.83 -8.71 2.32
N ASP A 81 4.05 -9.74 3.15
CA ASP A 81 4.39 -11.07 2.68
C ASP A 81 3.30 -11.62 1.77
N SER A 82 2.03 -11.62 2.22
CA SER A 82 0.89 -12.08 1.42
C SER A 82 0.84 -11.41 0.04
N MET A 83 1.07 -10.09 -0.02
CA MET A 83 1.07 -9.34 -1.27
C MET A 83 2.31 -9.61 -2.13
N HIS A 84 3.52 -9.52 -1.56
CA HIS A 84 4.78 -9.60 -2.29
C HIS A 84 5.12 -11.04 -2.69
N SER A 85 4.80 -12.03 -1.87
CA SER A 85 4.91 -13.45 -2.23
C SER A 85 4.03 -13.80 -3.45
N TYR A 86 2.83 -13.22 -3.54
CA TYR A 86 2.02 -13.35 -4.76
C TYR A 86 2.67 -12.68 -5.98
N LEU A 87 3.15 -11.44 -5.84
CA LEU A 87 3.81 -10.69 -6.92
C LEU A 87 5.06 -11.43 -7.44
N SER A 88 5.91 -11.90 -6.52
CA SER A 88 7.09 -12.71 -6.82
C SER A 88 6.71 -14.00 -7.57
N LYS A 89 5.70 -14.74 -7.08
CA LYS A 89 5.20 -15.96 -7.73
C LYS A 89 4.71 -15.75 -9.16
N VAL A 90 4.23 -14.55 -9.48
CA VAL A 90 3.80 -14.18 -10.83
C VAL A 90 4.90 -13.49 -11.65
N GLY A 91 6.14 -13.43 -11.18
CA GLY A 91 7.31 -13.00 -11.94
C GLY A 91 7.63 -11.50 -11.90
N ILE A 92 7.06 -10.77 -10.95
CA ILE A 92 7.48 -9.41 -10.60
C ILE A 92 8.74 -9.48 -9.75
N THR A 93 9.69 -8.59 -10.01
CA THR A 93 11.01 -8.58 -9.35
C THR A 93 11.24 -7.35 -8.46
N GLY A 94 10.38 -6.34 -8.56
CA GLY A 94 10.46 -5.16 -7.71
C GLY A 94 9.13 -4.44 -7.57
N VAL A 95 9.04 -3.57 -6.56
CA VAL A 95 7.88 -2.72 -6.32
C VAL A 95 8.30 -1.27 -6.10
N LYS A 96 7.52 -0.33 -6.63
CA LYS A 96 7.55 1.07 -6.23
C LYS A 96 6.38 1.29 -5.26
N VAL A 97 6.69 1.60 -4.00
CA VAL A 97 5.68 1.94 -3.00
C VAL A 97 5.48 3.45 -2.97
N ASP A 98 4.22 3.89 -2.89
CA ASP A 98 3.85 5.31 -2.94
C ASP A 98 2.71 5.60 -1.98
N VAL A 99 2.19 6.83 -2.00
CA VAL A 99 1.05 7.27 -1.15
C VAL A 99 1.35 7.07 0.34
N ILE A 100 2.63 7.11 0.72
CA ILE A 100 3.13 6.89 2.09
C ILE A 100 2.62 7.95 3.07
N HIS A 101 2.25 9.13 2.55
CA HIS A 101 1.68 10.23 3.33
C HIS A 101 0.34 9.85 4.00
N THR A 102 -0.33 8.80 3.54
CA THR A 102 -1.61 8.33 4.10
C THR A 102 -1.51 7.92 5.56
N LEU A 103 -0.31 7.55 6.04
CA LEU A 103 -0.09 7.29 7.46
C LEU A 103 -0.38 8.51 8.34
N GLU A 104 -0.26 9.73 7.81
CA GLU A 104 -0.63 10.94 8.54
C GLU A 104 -2.11 10.92 8.93
N TYR A 105 -2.99 10.52 8.00
CA TYR A 105 -4.44 10.51 8.19
C TYR A 105 -4.92 9.48 9.21
N VAL A 106 -4.17 8.40 9.40
CA VAL A 106 -4.67 7.17 10.04
C VAL A 106 -3.91 6.80 11.31
N SER A 107 -3.06 7.69 11.82
CA SER A 107 -2.11 7.37 12.89
C SER A 107 -2.55 7.69 14.32
N GLU A 108 -3.69 8.36 14.50
CA GLU A 108 -4.13 8.86 15.81
C GLU A 108 -4.25 7.75 16.86
N GLU A 109 -4.83 6.60 16.48
CA GLU A 109 -5.03 5.46 17.38
C GLU A 109 -3.75 4.59 17.57
N TYR A 110 -2.64 4.92 16.89
CA TYR A 110 -1.45 4.05 16.80
C TYR A 110 -0.15 4.74 17.21
N GLY A 111 -0.22 5.66 18.18
CA GLY A 111 0.96 6.36 18.70
C GLY A 111 1.46 7.49 17.80
N GLY A 112 0.63 7.92 16.84
CA GLY A 112 0.96 8.98 15.88
C GLY A 112 1.84 8.51 14.73
N ARG A 113 2.05 9.42 13.77
CA ARG A 113 2.65 9.11 12.47
C ARG A 113 3.98 8.38 12.54
N VAL A 114 4.82 8.67 13.54
CA VAL A 114 6.17 8.12 13.67
C VAL A 114 6.12 6.65 14.06
N GLU A 115 5.34 6.29 15.07
CA GLU A 115 5.26 4.91 15.55
C GLU A 115 4.52 4.01 14.54
N LEU A 116 3.47 4.53 13.91
CA LEU A 116 2.80 3.82 12.82
C LEU A 116 3.73 3.59 11.62
N ALA A 117 4.49 4.61 11.20
CA ALA A 117 5.44 4.48 10.10
C ALA A 117 6.53 3.44 10.40
N LYS A 118 7.05 3.37 11.63
CA LYS A 118 8.00 2.33 12.02
C LYS A 118 7.40 0.94 11.89
N LYS A 119 6.16 0.73 12.34
CA LYS A 119 5.47 -0.57 12.24
C LYS A 119 5.27 -1.01 10.79
N TYR A 120 4.81 -0.10 9.93
CA TYR A 120 4.65 -0.38 8.51
C TYR A 120 5.98 -0.60 7.79
N TYR A 121 7.01 0.18 8.13
CA TYR A 121 8.35 0.02 7.55
C TYR A 121 8.99 -1.30 7.97
N ASN A 122 8.91 -1.67 9.25
CA ASN A 122 9.44 -2.93 9.75
C ASN A 122 8.74 -4.13 9.10
N GLY A 123 7.41 -4.08 8.96
CA GLY A 123 6.66 -5.12 8.25
C GLY A 123 7.08 -5.23 6.78
N TYR A 124 7.32 -4.09 6.11
CA TYR A 124 7.80 -4.07 4.72
C TYR A 124 9.23 -4.62 4.56
N GLN A 125 10.09 -4.43 5.56
CA GLN A 125 11.49 -4.86 5.52
C GLN A 125 11.71 -6.32 5.88
N ASN A 126 10.77 -6.95 6.59
CA ASN A 126 10.89 -8.34 6.99
C ASN A 126 10.42 -9.23 5.82
N PRO A 127 11.33 -9.97 5.16
CA PRO A 127 10.98 -10.92 4.11
C PRO A 127 10.32 -12.19 4.66
#